data_AF-A0A1V4ST04-F1
#
_entry.id   AF-A0A1V4ST04-F1
#
_cell.length_a   1.000
_cell.length_b   1.000
_cell.length_c   1.000
_cell.angle_alpha   90.00
_cell.angle_beta   90.00
_cell.angle_gamma   90.00
#
_symmetry.space_group_name_H-M   'P 1'
#
loop_
_entity.id
_entity.type
_entity.pdbx_description
1 polymer ?
#
loop_
_entity_poly.entity_id
_entity_poly.type
_entity_poly.pdbx_seq_one_letter_code
_entity_poly.pdbx_strand_id
1 'polypeptide(L)'
;MIRQMEVINRYPYGVPTATSFIKVTGEDGVFYDIVRSFDSQKHRGMLQDEGYEAEVVPPKVVPSCTMRDFTNGLGSYMPVVFRDGGDFYHKP
;
A
#
# COMPACT_ATOMS: atom_id res chain seq x y z
N MET A 1 -23.94 -2.75 11.44
CA MET A 1 -22.96 -3.84 11.22
C MET A 1 -21.75 -3.22 10.55
N ILE A 2 -20.62 -3.13 11.26
CA ILE A 2 -19.36 -2.73 10.65
C ILE A 2 -18.87 -3.97 9.89
N ARG A 3 -18.86 -3.93 8.56
CA ARG A 3 -18.16 -4.98 7.78
C ARG A 3 -16.70 -4.91 8.19
N GLN A 4 -16.20 -5.91 8.90
CA GLN A 4 -14.75 -6.10 8.98
C GLN A 4 -14.26 -6.21 7.54
N MET A 5 -13.40 -5.28 7.13
CA MET A 5 -12.71 -5.39 5.85
C MET A 5 -11.84 -6.63 5.93
N GLU A 6 -12.20 -7.67 5.20
CA GLU A 6 -11.41 -8.90 5.14
C GLU A 6 -10.04 -8.58 4.55
N VAL A 7 -9.00 -8.78 5.34
CA VAL A 7 -7.62 -8.69 4.86
C VAL A 7 -7.29 -10.00 4.16
N ILE A 8 -6.86 -9.92 2.90
CA ILE A 8 -6.59 -11.12 2.10
C ILE A 8 -5.09 -11.33 1.85
N ASN A 9 -4.68 -12.59 1.74
CA ASN A 9 -3.36 -12.93 1.21
C ASN A 9 -3.45 -13.04 -0.32
N ARG A 10 -3.35 -11.90 -1.02
CA ARG A 10 -3.47 -11.84 -2.48
C ARG A 10 -2.25 -12.38 -3.22
N TYR A 11 -1.07 -12.32 -2.61
CA TYR A 11 0.21 -12.60 -3.26
C TYR A 11 0.98 -13.75 -2.57
N PRO A 12 0.40 -14.96 -2.50
CA PRO A 12 1.02 -16.09 -1.78
C PRO A 12 2.35 -16.54 -2.39
N TYR A 13 2.60 -16.21 -3.65
CA TYR A 13 3.83 -16.54 -4.40
C TYR A 13 4.72 -15.32 -4.67
N GLY A 14 4.45 -14.20 -4.00
CA GLY A 14 5.15 -12.94 -4.20
C GLY A 14 4.40 -11.96 -5.10
N VAL A 15 4.85 -10.72 -5.04
CA VAL A 15 4.24 -9.57 -5.70
C VAL A 15 4.71 -9.48 -7.17
N PRO A 16 3.81 -9.21 -8.14
CA PRO A 16 4.20 -9.05 -9.55
C PRO A 16 5.21 -7.92 -9.76
N THR A 17 6.17 -8.12 -10.66
CA THR A 17 7.22 -7.13 -10.98
C THR A 17 6.68 -5.84 -11.60
N ALA A 18 5.51 -5.89 -12.24
CA ALA A 18 4.82 -4.73 -12.80
C ALA A 18 4.02 -3.92 -11.74
N THR A 19 4.50 -3.90 -10.50
CA THR A 19 3.93 -3.12 -9.41
C THR A 19 4.97 -2.21 -8.77
N SER A 20 4.50 -1.20 -8.06
CA SER A 20 5.32 -0.28 -7.29
C SER A 20 4.75 -0.16 -5.89
N PHE A 21 5.64 -0.13 -4.90
CA PHE A 21 5.28 0.13 -3.53
C PHE A 21 5.44 1.61 -3.26
N ILE A 22 4.45 2.21 -2.60
CA ILE A 22 4.49 3.61 -2.19
C ILE A 22 4.46 3.62 -0.67
N LYS A 23 5.52 4.15 -0.05
CA LYS A 23 5.52 4.48 1.38
C LYS A 23 4.76 5.78 1.53
N VAL A 24 3.81 5.82 2.45
CA VAL A 24 3.00 7.00 2.73
C VAL A 24 3.12 7.34 4.21
N THR A 25 3.57 8.56 4.50
CA THR A 25 3.69 9.08 5.86
C THR A 25 2.60 10.12 6.07
N GLY A 26 1.74 9.88 7.07
CA GLY A 26 0.76 10.84 7.58
C GLY A 26 0.97 11.11 9.07
N GLU A 27 0.08 11.91 9.66
CA GLU A 27 0.14 12.25 11.09
C GLU A 27 0.06 11.01 12.00
N ASP A 28 -0.73 10.00 11.61
CA ASP A 28 -0.95 8.76 12.37
C ASP A 28 0.18 7.73 12.21
N GLY A 29 1.15 7.98 11.32
CA GLY A 29 2.28 7.11 11.05
C GLY A 29 2.47 6.77 9.57
N VAL A 30 3.19 5.68 9.32
CA VAL A 30 3.56 5.21 7.99
C VAL A 30 2.70 4.01 7.60
N PHE A 31 2.13 4.04 6.40
CA PHE A 31 1.50 2.88 5.78
C PHE A 31 2.02 2.70 4.34
N TYR A 32 1.66 1.57 3.72
CA TYR A 32 2.18 1.20 2.41
C TYR A 32 1.06 0.89 1.43
N ASP A 33 1.21 1.42 0.22
CA ASP A 33 0.35 1.15 -0.91
C ASP A 33 1.08 0.31 -1.95
N ILE A 34 0.35 -0.57 -2.62
CA ILE A 34 0.82 -1.25 -3.82
C ILE A 34 -0.06 -0.87 -5.01
N VAL A 35 0.58 -0.42 -6.08
CA VAL A 35 -0.06 0.06 -7.29
C VAL A 35 0.59 -0.57 -8.52
N ARG A 36 -0.07 -0.49 -9.69
CA ARG A 36 0.59 -0.82 -10.96
C ARG A 36 1.68 0.20 -11.24
N SER A 37 2.83 -0.22 -11.76
CA SER A 37 3.98 0.68 -11.92
C SER A 37 3.67 1.91 -12.79
N PHE A 38 2.82 1.77 -13.80
CA PHE A 38 2.40 2.91 -14.65
C PHE A 38 1.45 3.88 -13.96
N ASP A 39 0.75 3.45 -12.90
CA ASP A 39 -0.15 4.29 -12.11
C ASP A 39 0.59 4.99 -10.94
N SER A 40 1.83 4.59 -10.65
CA SER A 40 2.58 5.03 -9.46
C SER A 40 2.76 6.54 -9.33
N GLN A 41 3.10 7.22 -10.42
CA GLN A 41 3.27 8.68 -10.42
C GLN A 41 1.96 9.40 -10.13
N LYS A 42 0.85 8.93 -10.72
CA LYS A 42 -0.48 9.49 -10.52
C LYS A 42 -0.95 9.28 -9.08
N HIS A 43 -0.80 8.06 -8.56
CA HIS A 43 -1.18 7.74 -7.17
C HIS A 43 -0.42 8.58 -6.16
N ARG A 44 0.91 8.73 -6.36
CA ARG A 44 1.74 9.59 -5.51
C ARG A 44 1.28 11.04 -5.54
N GLY A 45 0.95 11.57 -6.72
CA GLY A 45 0.43 12.93 -6.86
C GLY A 45 -0.87 13.13 -6.08
N MET A 46 -1.82 12.19 -6.20
CA MET A 46 -3.08 12.24 -5.45
C MET A 46 -2.85 12.26 -3.92
N LEU A 47 -1.94 11.43 -3.41
CA LEU A 47 -1.61 11.41 -1.98
C LEU A 47 -0.97 12.72 -1.51
N GLN A 48 -0.10 13.31 -2.34
CA GLN A 48 0.54 14.60 -2.04
C GLN A 48 -0.47 15.75 -2.04
N ASP A 49 -1.43 15.74 -2.97
CA ASP A 49 -2.53 16.72 -3.01
C ASP A 49 -3.46 16.60 -1.78
N GLU A 50 -3.56 15.38 -1.20
CA GLU A 50 -4.27 15.12 0.06
C GLU A 50 -3.45 15.50 1.32
N GLY A 51 -2.18 15.90 1.16
CA GLY A 51 -1.31 16.35 2.25
C GLY A 51 -0.40 15.28 2.84
N TYR A 52 -0.32 14.09 2.25
CA TYR A 52 0.62 13.04 2.68
C TYR A 52 2.01 13.23 2.08
N GLU A 53 3.05 12.80 2.80
CA GLU A 53 4.34 12.53 2.18
C GLU A 53 4.30 11.13 1.54
N ALA A 54 4.60 11.04 0.25
CA ALA A 54 4.55 9.78 -0.49
C ALA A 54 5.78 9.59 -1.36
N GLU A 55 6.39 8.40 -1.30
CA GLU A 55 7.57 8.04 -2.10
C GLU A 55 7.51 6.60 -2.62
N VAL A 56 8.06 6.37 -3.82
CA VAL A 56 8.16 5.02 -4.38
C VAL A 56 9.36 4.33 -3.74
N VAL A 57 9.14 3.16 -3.14
CA VAL A 57 10.17 2.41 -2.42
C VAL A 57 10.36 1.01 -3.00
N PRO A 58 11.57 0.43 -2.91
CA PRO A 58 11.78 -0.94 -3.35
C PRO A 58 11.14 -1.95 -2.36
N PRO A 59 10.73 -3.15 -2.81
CA PRO A 59 10.05 -4.13 -1.96
C PRO A 59 10.85 -4.53 -0.71
N LYS A 60 12.18 -4.46 -0.78
CA LYS A 60 13.09 -4.83 0.33
C LYS A 60 12.97 -3.92 1.56
N VAL A 61 12.49 -2.69 1.42
CA VAL A 61 12.32 -1.76 2.55
C VAL A 61 10.90 -1.74 3.11
N VAL A 62 9.97 -2.44 2.45
CA VAL A 62 8.59 -2.59 2.94
C VAL A 62 8.60 -3.66 4.04
N PRO A 63 8.16 -3.33 5.27
CA PRO A 63 8.08 -4.30 6.36
C PRO A 63 6.95 -5.31 6.10
N SER A 64 6.93 -6.40 6.86
CA SER A 64 5.73 -7.23 6.95
C SER A 64 4.58 -6.38 7.51
N CYS A 65 3.52 -6.17 6.72
CA CYS A 65 2.40 -5.29 7.07
C CYS A 65 1.12 -5.65 6.31
N THR A 66 0.01 -5.03 6.70
CA THR A 66 -1.17 -4.92 5.85
C THR A 66 -1.03 -3.68 4.97
N MET A 67 -1.13 -3.86 3.65
CA MET A 67 -0.99 -2.78 2.65
C MET A 67 -2.32 -2.48 1.96
N ARG A 68 -2.44 -1.29 1.38
CA ARG A 68 -3.55 -0.96 0.47
C ARG A 68 -3.18 -1.33 -0.96
N ASP A 69 -3.94 -2.24 -1.54
CA ASP A 69 -3.74 -2.72 -2.90
C ASP A 69 -4.70 -2.03 -3.88
N PHE A 70 -4.13 -1.17 -4.74
CA PHE A 70 -4.81 -0.45 -5.82
C PHE A 70 -4.50 -1.05 -7.20
N THR A 71 -3.98 -2.28 -7.28
CA THR A 71 -3.62 -2.89 -8.58
C THR A 71 -4.82 -3.13 -9.52
N ASN A 72 -6.05 -3.09 -8.99
CA ASN A 72 -7.28 -3.13 -9.77
C ASN A 72 -7.72 -1.75 -10.29
N GLY A 73 -7.07 -0.66 -9.86
CA GLY A 73 -7.37 0.72 -10.23
C GLY A 73 -7.32 1.67 -9.02
N LEU A 74 -7.08 2.95 -9.27
CA LEU A 74 -6.88 3.96 -8.22
C LEU A 74 -8.17 4.43 -7.51
N GLY A 75 -9.35 4.00 -7.98
CA GLY A 75 -10.64 4.43 -7.41
C GLY A 75 -11.04 3.71 -6.12
N SER A 76 -10.36 2.61 -5.79
CA SER A 76 -10.63 1.81 -4.60
C SER A 76 -9.43 0.94 -4.30
N TYR A 77 -9.20 0.63 -3.01
CA TYR A 77 -8.19 -0.35 -2.63
C TYR A 77 -8.82 -1.55 -1.92
N MET A 78 -8.01 -2.61 -1.82
CA MET A 78 -8.27 -3.77 -0.99
C MET A 78 -7.13 -3.93 0.03
N PRO A 79 -7.40 -4.26 1.29
CA PRO A 79 -6.35 -4.52 2.27
C PRO A 79 -5.74 -5.90 2.01
N VAL A 80 -4.42 -5.96 1.92
CA VAL A 80 -3.69 -7.22 1.64
C VAL A 80 -2.57 -7.44 2.65
N VAL A 81 -2.40 -8.68 3.12
CA VAL A 81 -1.25 -9.07 3.94
C VAL A 81 0.00 -9.17 3.08
N PHE A 82 1.08 -8.54 3.52
CA PHE A 82 2.42 -8.67 2.96
C PHE A 82 3.37 -9.32 3.96
N ARG A 83 4.04 -10.40 3.54
CA ARG A 83 5.02 -11.17 4.36
C ARG A 83 4.52 -11.48 5.77
N ASP A 84 3.26 -11.94 5.88
CA ASP A 84 2.61 -12.34 7.13
C ASP A 84 2.40 -11.21 8.15
N GLY A 85 2.49 -9.94 7.74
CA GLY A 85 2.25 -8.82 8.65
C GLY A 85 0.78 -8.52 8.90
N GLY A 86 0.45 -8.12 10.13
CA GLY A 86 -0.90 -7.71 10.53
C GLY A 86 -1.07 -6.20 10.62
N ASP A 87 -0.01 -5.46 10.96
CA ASP A 87 -0.10 -4.03 11.26
C ASP A 87 -0.27 -3.19 9.99
N PHE A 88 -1.15 -2.20 10.06
CA PHE A 88 -1.42 -1.27 8.97
C PHE A 88 -0.56 0.00 9.06
N TYR A 89 -0.34 0.49 10.28
CA TYR A 89 0.42 1.70 10.58
C TYR A 89 1.69 1.36 11.34
N HIS A 90 2.78 2.01 10.96
CA HIS A 90 4.08 1.89 11.60
C HIS A 90 4.52 3.25 12.15
N LYS A 91 5.33 3.24 13.21
CA LYS A 91 5.94 4.47 13.72
C LYS A 91 6.83 5.10 12.63
N PRO A 92 6.85 6.44 12.51
CA PRO A 92 7.68 7.16 11.55
C PRO A 92 9.18 6.84 11.66
#